data_AF-A0A661TMQ0-F1
#
_entry.id   AF-A0A661TMQ0-F1
#
_cell.length_a   1.000
_cell.length_b   1.000
_cell.length_c   1.000
_cell.angle_alpha   90.00
_cell.angle_beta   90.00
_cell.angle_gamma   90.00
#
_symmetry.space_group_name_H-M   'P 1'
#
loop_
_entity.id
_entity.type
_entity.pdbx_description
1 polymer ?
#
loop_
_entity_poly.entity_id
_entity_poly.type
_entity_poly.pdbx_seq_one_letter_code
_entity_poly.pdbx_strand_id
1 'polypeptide(L)'
;MREDIKEESFDTIIAFDLIEHLEHYRKFLKECKRVIRKGSVLILSTPNKVAFSGSYEKPWYPSHKKEFYIEELQNELKALFPNVELYGILPGVKTGIMNRIINMRKPRIFDLTKPIIAKIFNLLAKLFFPKFNL
;
A
#
# COMPACT_ATOMS: atom_id res chain seq x y z
N MET A 1 -18.76 -6.08 -11.52
CA MET A 1 -17.52 -5.34 -11.85
C MET A 1 -17.61 -4.93 -13.30
N ARG A 2 -16.96 -3.85 -13.72
CA ARG A 2 -17.09 -3.33 -15.09
C ARG A 2 -16.41 -4.25 -16.11
N GLU A 3 -17.22 -5.06 -16.79
CA GLU A 3 -16.78 -5.99 -17.84
C GLU A 3 -16.40 -5.26 -19.15
N ASP A 4 -16.81 -4.01 -19.29
CA ASP A 4 -16.50 -3.12 -20.42
C ASP A 4 -15.03 -2.66 -20.44
N ILE A 5 -14.30 -2.82 -19.34
CA ILE A 5 -12.88 -2.46 -19.26
C ILE A 5 -12.03 -3.61 -19.79
N LYS A 6 -11.30 -3.35 -20.88
CA LYS A 6 -10.36 -4.30 -21.47
C LYS A 6 -9.26 -4.72 -20.50
N GLU A 7 -8.80 -5.96 -20.62
CA GLU A 7 -7.61 -6.45 -19.90
C GLU A 7 -6.36 -5.68 -20.33
N GLU A 8 -5.35 -5.63 -19.46
CA GLU A 8 -4.05 -4.98 -19.74
C GLU A 8 -4.19 -3.57 -20.36
N SER A 9 -5.11 -2.77 -19.83
CA SER A 9 -5.45 -1.43 -20.35
C SER A 9 -4.78 -0.28 -19.60
N PHE A 10 -4.23 -0.52 -18.42
CA PHE A 10 -3.61 0.53 -17.58
C PHE A 10 -2.12 0.27 -17.30
N ASP A 11 -1.31 1.33 -17.42
CA ASP A 11 0.11 1.33 -17.06
C ASP A 11 0.35 1.62 -15.57
N THR A 12 -0.67 2.13 -14.87
CA THR A 12 -0.61 2.38 -13.43
C THR A 12 -2.01 2.38 -12.85
N ILE A 13 -2.17 1.79 -11.66
CA ILE A 13 -3.40 1.88 -10.86
C ILE A 13 -3.02 2.50 -9.52
N ILE A 14 -3.80 3.48 -9.07
CA ILE A 14 -3.62 4.14 -7.77
C ILE A 14 -4.92 3.98 -6.97
N ALA A 15 -4.82 3.44 -5.76
CA ALA A 15 -5.96 3.24 -4.87
C ALA A 15 -5.58 3.58 -3.43
N PHE A 16 -5.91 4.79 -3.00
CA PHE A 16 -5.63 5.23 -1.64
C PHE A 16 -6.87 5.13 -0.77
N ASP A 17 -6.67 4.59 0.44
CA ASP A 17 -7.64 4.51 1.52
C ASP A 17 -9.02 4.03 1.04
N LEU A 18 -8.98 2.93 0.28
CA LEU A 18 -10.12 2.38 -0.45
C LEU A 18 -10.40 0.94 -0.03
N ILE A 19 -9.37 0.10 -0.01
CA ILE A 19 -9.52 -1.36 0.06
C ILE A 19 -10.18 -1.82 1.36
N GLU A 20 -9.97 -1.09 2.46
CA GLU A 20 -10.57 -1.30 3.78
C GLU A 20 -12.07 -1.08 3.79
N HIS A 21 -12.61 -0.31 2.86
CA HIS A 21 -14.04 -0.01 2.74
C HIS A 21 -14.79 -1.04 1.87
N LEU A 22 -14.07 -1.93 1.18
CA LEU A 22 -14.65 -2.88 0.25
C LEU A 22 -15.08 -4.18 0.96
N GLU A 23 -16.35 -4.54 0.85
CA GLU A 23 -16.86 -5.84 1.33
C GLU A 23 -16.21 -7.02 0.61
N HIS A 24 -15.78 -6.80 -0.64
CA HIS A 24 -15.18 -7.81 -1.49
C HIS A 24 -13.83 -7.36 -2.04
N TYR A 25 -12.92 -6.90 -1.18
CA TYR A 25 -11.60 -6.40 -1.58
C TYR A 25 -10.81 -7.35 -2.51
N ARG A 26 -10.93 -8.67 -2.34
CA ARG A 26 -10.26 -9.64 -3.22
C ARG A 26 -10.76 -9.57 -4.67
N LYS A 27 -12.04 -9.26 -4.89
CA LYS A 27 -12.58 -9.04 -6.25
C LYS A 27 -11.92 -7.80 -6.87
N PHE A 28 -11.79 -6.72 -6.10
CA PHE A 28 -11.07 -5.52 -6.52
C PHE A 28 -9.60 -5.80 -6.87
N LEU A 29 -8.87 -6.53 -6.03
CA LEU A 29 -7.47 -6.88 -6.31
C LEU A 29 -7.33 -7.73 -7.58
N LYS A 30 -8.24 -8.68 -7.80
CA LYS A 30 -8.28 -9.49 -9.03
C LYS A 30 -8.54 -8.63 -10.27
N GLU A 31 -9.40 -7.62 -10.18
CA GLU A 31 -9.59 -6.70 -11.30
C GLU A 31 -8.38 -5.82 -11.55
N CYS A 32 -7.77 -5.29 -10.50
CA CYS A 32 -6.52 -4.55 -10.65
C CYS A 32 -5.51 -5.40 -11.40
N LYS A 33 -5.38 -6.69 -11.04
CA LYS A 33 -4.52 -7.63 -11.73
C LYS A 33 -4.92 -7.90 -13.19
N ARG A 34 -6.22 -7.96 -13.50
CA ARG A 34 -6.74 -8.17 -14.86
C ARG A 34 -6.49 -6.98 -15.78
N VAL A 35 -6.73 -5.77 -15.29
CA VAL A 35 -6.69 -4.56 -16.11
C VAL A 35 -5.32 -3.90 -16.15
N ILE A 36 -4.42 -4.21 -15.22
CA ILE A 36 -3.05 -3.70 -15.25
C ILE A 36 -2.20 -4.42 -16.30
N ARG A 37 -1.42 -3.66 -17.07
CA ARG A 37 -0.46 -4.22 -18.03
C ARG A 37 0.65 -5.01 -17.33
N LYS A 38 1.21 -5.97 -18.04
CA LYS A 38 2.43 -6.67 -17.59
C LYS A 38 3.57 -5.66 -17.42
N GLY A 39 4.31 -5.78 -16.33
CA GLY A 39 5.42 -4.88 -16.00
C GLY A 39 5.00 -3.51 -15.43
N SER A 40 3.69 -3.25 -15.29
CA SER A 40 3.15 -2.02 -14.72
C SER A 40 2.91 -2.12 -13.21
N VAL A 41 2.61 -0.99 -12.56
CA VAL A 41 2.56 -0.87 -11.09
C VAL A 41 1.16 -0.57 -10.53
N LEU A 42 0.79 -1.29 -9.47
CA LEU A 42 -0.32 -0.94 -8.58
C LEU A 42 0.27 -0.26 -7.35
N ILE A 43 -0.21 0.94 -7.06
CA ILE A 43 0.10 1.68 -5.83
C ILE A 43 -1.17 1.71 -4.99
N LEU A 44 -1.12 1.14 -3.78
CA LEU A 44 -2.24 1.22 -2.85
C LEU A 44 -1.82 1.64 -1.45
N SER A 45 -2.74 2.31 -0.74
CA SER A 45 -2.65 2.54 0.70
C SER A 45 -3.88 1.98 1.42
N THR A 46 -3.68 1.67 2.70
CA THR A 46 -4.74 1.31 3.63
C THR A 46 -4.21 1.51 5.06
N PRO A 47 -5.08 1.77 6.05
CA PRO A 47 -4.67 1.83 7.45
C PRO A 47 -4.00 0.52 7.91
N ASN A 48 -2.91 0.67 8.67
CA ASN A 48 -2.33 -0.45 9.40
C ASN A 48 -3.19 -0.75 10.63
N LYS A 49 -3.80 -1.94 10.69
CA LYS A 49 -4.68 -2.34 11.80
C LYS A 49 -4.06 -2.12 13.18
N VAL A 50 -2.78 -2.46 13.34
CA VAL A 50 -2.07 -2.32 14.63
C VAL A 50 -1.96 -0.86 15.06
N ALA A 51 -1.70 0.03 14.10
CA ALA A 51 -1.54 1.45 14.38
C ALA A 51 -2.88 2.19 14.52
N PHE A 52 -3.91 1.74 13.81
CA PHE A 52 -5.17 2.45 13.67
C PHE A 52 -6.23 1.94 14.68
N SER A 53 -6.65 0.69 14.56
CA SER A 53 -7.59 0.08 15.52
C SER A 53 -6.90 -0.62 16.70
N GLY A 54 -5.58 -0.83 16.66
CA GLY A 54 -4.85 -1.48 17.75
C GLY A 54 -5.47 -2.81 18.16
N SER A 55 -5.85 -2.92 19.42
CA SER A 55 -6.43 -4.13 20.02
C SER A 55 -7.94 -4.32 19.79
N TYR A 56 -8.63 -3.40 19.10
CA TYR A 56 -10.03 -3.61 18.77
C TYR A 56 -10.18 -4.82 17.84
N GLU A 57 -11.10 -5.72 18.18
CA GLU A 57 -11.39 -6.92 17.38
C GLU A 57 -11.89 -6.51 15.98
N LYS A 58 -12.84 -5.58 15.93
CA LYS A 58 -13.38 -5.01 14.69
C LYS A 58 -12.72 -3.66 14.38
N PRO A 59 -12.76 -3.21 13.10
CA PRO A 59 -12.33 -1.86 12.76
C PRO A 59 -13.02 -0.82 13.65
N TRP A 60 -12.24 0.11 14.20
CA TRP A 60 -12.74 1.19 15.04
C TRP A 60 -13.59 2.17 14.22
N TYR A 61 -13.20 2.41 12.96
CA TYR A 61 -13.93 3.33 12.09
C TYR A 61 -15.11 2.62 11.40
N PRO A 62 -16.36 3.10 11.55
CA PRO A 62 -17.56 2.35 11.14
C PRO A 62 -17.65 1.97 9.66
N SER A 63 -17.05 2.77 8.76
CA SER A 63 -17.07 2.48 7.33
C SER A 63 -15.97 1.50 6.89
N HIS A 64 -15.03 1.13 7.76
CA HIS A 64 -14.05 0.09 7.47
C HIS A 64 -14.72 -1.28 7.60
N LYS A 65 -14.72 -2.03 6.49
CA LYS A 65 -15.16 -3.42 6.45
C LYS A 65 -14.04 -4.34 6.93
N LYS A 66 -12.78 -3.97 6.68
CA LYS A 66 -11.59 -4.73 7.08
C LYS A 66 -10.39 -3.81 7.23
N GLU A 67 -9.64 -3.96 8.30
CA GLU A 67 -8.30 -3.39 8.42
C GLU A 67 -7.27 -4.51 8.40
N PHE A 68 -6.14 -4.26 7.75
CA PHE A 68 -5.16 -5.29 7.48
C PHE A 68 -3.99 -5.21 8.45
N TYR A 69 -3.55 -6.38 8.92
CA TYR A 69 -2.18 -6.52 9.44
C TYR A 69 -1.18 -6.50 8.28
N ILE A 70 0.06 -6.10 8.53
CA ILE A 70 1.10 -5.98 7.50
C ILE A 70 1.29 -7.30 6.74
N GLU A 71 1.44 -8.41 7.47
CA GLU A 71 1.64 -9.74 6.88
C GLU A 71 0.43 -10.21 6.09
N GLU A 72 -0.77 -9.90 6.57
CA GLU A 72 -2.01 -10.24 5.88
C GLU A 72 -2.10 -9.51 4.54
N LEU A 73 -1.90 -8.18 4.54
CA LEU A 73 -1.88 -7.40 3.31
C LEU A 73 -0.80 -7.91 2.35
N GLN A 74 0.39 -8.22 2.85
CA GLN A 74 1.49 -8.75 2.04
C GLN A 74 1.11 -10.06 1.36
N ASN A 75 0.47 -10.99 2.08
CA ASN A 75 0.07 -12.29 1.55
C ASN A 75 -1.02 -12.15 0.50
N GLU A 76 -2.02 -11.29 0.72
CA GLU A 76 -3.08 -11.02 -0.25
C GLU A 76 -2.52 -10.43 -1.56
N LEU A 77 -1.55 -9.51 -1.47
CA LEU A 77 -0.91 -8.91 -2.64
C LEU A 77 0.00 -9.92 -3.36
N LYS A 78 0.83 -10.67 -2.62
CA LYS A 78 1.75 -11.67 -3.21
C LYS A 78 1.03 -12.80 -3.93
N ALA A 79 -0.22 -13.10 -3.56
CA ALA A 79 -1.03 -14.09 -4.26
C ALA A 79 -1.37 -13.68 -5.72
N LEU A 80 -1.25 -12.40 -6.08
CA LEU A 80 -1.65 -11.85 -7.39
C LEU A 80 -0.52 -11.11 -8.11
N PHE A 81 0.41 -10.51 -7.36
CA PHE A 81 1.49 -9.68 -7.87
C PHE A 81 2.84 -10.31 -7.53
N PRO A 82 3.72 -10.53 -8.52
CA PRO A 82 4.98 -11.24 -8.30
C PRO A 82 5.97 -10.44 -7.44
N ASN A 83 5.88 -9.10 -7.46
CA ASN A 83 6.73 -8.20 -6.70
C ASN A 83 5.85 -7.31 -5.82
N VAL A 84 6.09 -7.34 -4.51
CA VAL A 84 5.33 -6.55 -3.52
C VAL A 84 6.31 -5.91 -2.55
N GLU A 85 6.29 -4.58 -2.49
CA GLU A 85 7.01 -3.78 -1.51
C GLU A 85 6.00 -3.05 -0.61
N LEU A 86 6.27 -3.03 0.69
CA LEU A 86 5.41 -2.42 1.69
C LEU A 86 6.15 -1.32 2.42
N TYR A 87 5.48 -0.18 2.57
CA TYR A 87 5.97 0.99 3.27
C TYR A 87 4.92 1.40 4.29
N GLY A 88 5.33 1.78 5.50
CA GLY A 88 4.39 2.18 6.54
C GLY A 88 5.06 2.91 7.69
N ILE A 89 4.24 3.63 8.46
CA ILE A 89 4.64 4.27 9.70
C ILE A 89 4.04 3.45 10.85
N LEU A 90 4.87 3.01 11.80
CA LEU A 90 4.43 2.39 13.05
C LEU A 90 4.53 3.44 14.17
N PRO A 91 3.41 3.90 14.76
CA PRO A 91 3.46 4.73 15.95
C PRO A 91 3.96 3.88 17.13
N GLY A 92 5.03 4.32 17.79
CA GLY A 92 5.50 3.70 19.05
C GLY A 92 6.79 2.89 18.99
N VAL A 93 7.51 2.84 17.86
CA VAL A 93 8.90 2.36 17.87
C VAL A 93 9.78 3.43 18.53
N LYS A 94 9.95 3.35 19.86
CA LYS A 94 11.17 3.88 20.48
C LYS A 94 12.34 3.24 19.73
N THR A 95 13.24 4.06 19.24
CA THR A 95 14.54 3.74 18.64
C THR A 95 15.36 2.77 19.53
N GLY A 96 15.02 1.47 19.57
CA GLY A 96 15.60 0.56 20.56
C GLY A 96 15.33 -0.94 20.42
N ILE A 97 14.30 -1.39 19.68
CA ILE A 97 14.12 -2.82 19.31
C ILE A 97 14.27 -2.96 17.79
N MET A 98 15.36 -2.40 17.29
CA MET A 98 15.78 -2.53 15.91
C MET A 98 17.03 -3.39 15.91
N ASN A 99 16.87 -4.73 15.95
CA ASN A 99 17.83 -5.75 15.50
C ASN A 99 17.25 -7.15 15.81
N ARG A 100 17.17 -8.04 14.80
CA ARG A 100 16.41 -9.33 14.72
C ARG A 100 14.90 -9.09 14.58
N ILE A 101 14.28 -9.03 13.39
CA ILE A 101 14.33 -9.96 12.26
C ILE A 101 14.19 -9.16 10.96
N ILE A 102 15.25 -8.56 10.44
CA ILE A 102 15.38 -8.21 9.02
C ILE A 102 16.86 -8.34 8.67
N ASN A 103 17.24 -9.47 8.10
CA ASN A 103 18.51 -9.57 7.40
C ASN A 103 18.31 -8.89 6.04
N MET A 104 18.51 -7.57 5.98
CA MET A 104 18.88 -6.77 4.80
C MET A 104 19.12 -5.31 5.25
N ARG A 105 20.41 -4.93 5.35
CA ARG A 105 20.99 -3.57 5.35
C ARG A 105 20.15 -2.43 5.98
N LYS A 106 20.45 -2.13 7.27
CA LYS A 106 20.24 -0.89 8.07
C LYS A 106 19.19 0.13 7.55
N PRO A 107 18.06 0.36 8.26
CA PRO A 107 17.20 1.50 7.97
C PRO A 107 17.69 2.75 8.72
N ARG A 108 17.83 3.85 7.99
CA ARG A 108 17.90 5.22 8.53
C ARG A 108 16.49 5.63 8.94
N ILE A 109 16.26 5.82 10.24
CA ILE A 109 14.99 6.34 10.77
C ILE A 109 14.90 7.83 10.42
N PHE A 110 13.84 8.22 9.70
CA PHE A 110 13.43 9.61 9.54
C PHE A 110 12.01 9.74 10.08
N ASP A 111 11.71 10.87 10.69
CA ASP A 111 10.38 11.28 11.16
C ASP A 111 9.48 11.63 9.95
N LEU A 112 8.26 11.08 9.87
CA LEU A 112 7.54 10.82 8.61
C LEU A 112 6.19 11.52 8.41
N THR A 113 5.81 12.49 9.23
CA THR A 113 4.48 13.13 9.07
C THR A 113 4.39 14.12 7.89
N LYS A 114 5.52 14.60 7.35
CA LYS A 114 5.60 15.50 6.18
C LYS A 114 6.39 14.96 4.96
N PRO A 115 7.46 14.17 5.11
CA PRO A 115 8.31 13.80 3.98
C PRO A 115 7.80 12.61 3.14
N ILE A 116 6.84 11.80 3.61
CA ILE A 116 6.27 10.71 2.78
C ILE A 116 5.43 11.27 1.65
N ILE A 117 4.54 12.23 1.95
CA ILE A 117 3.74 12.91 0.92
C ILE A 117 4.66 13.59 -0.08
N ALA A 118 5.73 14.25 0.38
CA ALA A 118 6.73 14.84 -0.51
C ALA A 118 7.51 13.80 -1.33
N LYS A 119 7.79 12.60 -0.80
CA LYS A 119 8.44 11.51 -1.54
C LYS A 119 7.52 10.83 -2.53
N ILE A 120 6.26 10.58 -2.18
CA ILE A 120 5.23 10.07 -3.08
C ILE A 120 4.99 11.11 -4.16
N PHE A 121 4.83 12.38 -3.80
CA PHE A 121 4.72 13.49 -4.76
C PHE A 121 5.95 13.58 -5.65
N ASN A 122 7.17 13.47 -5.12
CA ASN A 122 8.40 13.50 -5.93
C ASN A 122 8.57 12.25 -6.81
N LEU A 123 8.12 11.09 -6.35
CA LEU A 123 8.11 9.86 -7.14
C LEU A 123 7.09 9.96 -8.27
N LEU A 124 5.89 10.45 -7.97
CA LEU A 124 4.85 10.73 -8.95
C LEU A 124 5.29 11.83 -9.92
N ALA A 125 5.90 12.91 -9.46
CA ALA A 125 6.43 13.98 -10.29
C ALA A 125 7.54 13.47 -11.23
N LYS A 126 8.42 12.58 -10.76
CA LYS A 126 9.42 11.93 -11.61
C LYS A 126 8.82 10.97 -12.65
N LEU A 127 7.75 10.26 -12.28
CA LEU A 127 7.05 9.33 -13.18
C LEU A 127 6.21 10.05 -14.23
N PHE A 128 5.57 11.17 -13.88
CA PHE A 128 4.63 11.90 -14.74
C PHE A 128 5.20 13.17 -15.40
N PHE A 129 6.28 13.77 -14.86
CA PHE A 129 6.90 15.01 -15.37
C PHE A 129 8.44 14.95 -15.40
N PRO A 130 9.05 14.05 -16.19
CA PRO A 130 10.49 13.77 -16.17
C PRO A 130 11.40 14.94 -16.61
N LYS A 131 10.83 16.06 -17.10
CA LYS A 131 11.59 17.24 -17.54
C LYS A 131 11.68 18.39 -16.53
N PHE A 132 11.05 18.27 -15.35
CA PHE A 132 11.17 19.27 -14.28
C PHE A 132 11.97 18.67 -13.12
N ASN A 133 13.28 18.90 -13.12
CA ASN A 133 14.09 18.75 -11.90
C ASN A 133 13.86 20.01 -11.04
N LEU A 134 13.22 19.83 -9.88
CA LEU A 134 13.29 20.78 -8.75
C LEU A 134 14.53 20.48 -7.91
#